data_AF-A0A3D0PUC9-F1
#
_entry.id   AF-A0A3D0PUC9-F1
#
_cell.length_a   1.000
_cell.length_b   1.000
_cell.length_c   1.000
_cell.angle_alpha   90.00
_cell.angle_beta   90.00
_cell.angle_gamma   90.00
#
_symmetry.space_group_name_H-M   'P 1'
#
loop_
_entity.id
_entity.type
_entity.pdbx_description
1 polymer ?
#
loop_
_entity_poly.entity_id
_entity_poly.type
_entity_poly.pdbx_seq_one_letter_code
_entity_poly.pdbx_strand_id
1 'polypeptide(L)' 'MDYQKWGQDYLKEAKMIQEHLQPVRQRLKQRGLSVEESRNLAARESMLYQMYLECRSTGLYLQRSFR' A
#
# COMPACT_ATOMS: atom_id res chain seq x y z
N MET A 1 -16.86 10.30 17.42
CA MET A 1 -15.99 9.77 16.36
C MET A 1 -15.47 8.42 16.84
N ASP A 2 -15.54 7.38 16.00
CA ASP A 2 -15.11 6.02 16.35
C ASP A 2 -13.69 5.79 15.83
N TYR A 3 -12.70 6.25 16.58
CA TYR A 3 -11.29 6.17 16.19
C TYR A 3 -10.76 4.74 16.16
N GLN A 4 -11.36 3.83 16.94
CA GLN A 4 -10.99 2.42 16.92
C GLN A 4 -11.42 1.76 15.60
N LYS A 5 -12.67 1.99 15.19
CA LYS A 5 -13.17 1.53 13.90
C LYS A 5 -12.38 2.13 12.74
N TRP A 6 -12.11 3.44 12.77
CA TRP A 6 -11.28 4.06 11.74
C TRP A 6 -9.87 3.47 11.67
N GLY A 7 -9.26 3.19 12.83
CA GLY A 7 -7.97 2.51 12.89
C GLY A 7 -8.00 1.13 12.22
N GLN A 8 -9.06 0.35 12.42
CA GLN A 8 -9.26 -0.94 11.75
C GLN A 8 -9.46 -0.77 10.24
N ASP A 9 -10.26 0.22 9.82
CA ASP A 9 -10.53 0.48 8.40
C ASP A 9 -9.23 0.85 7.65
N TYR A 10 -8.39 1.71 8.23
CA TYR A 10 -7.08 2.05 7.66
C TYR A 10 -6.14 0.83 7.54
N LEU A 11 -6.14 -0.06 8.54
CA LEU A 11 -5.32 -1.28 8.49
C LEU A 11 -5.83 -2.28 7.45
N LYS A 12 -7.15 -2.35 7.26
CA LYS A 12 -7.77 -3.16 6.21
C LYS A 12 -7.37 -2.63 4.83
N GLU A 13 -7.44 -1.31 4.63
CA GLU A 13 -7.00 -0.66 3.39
C GLU A 13 -5.52 -0.93 3.10
N ALA A 14 -4.66 -0.77 4.11
CA ALA A 14 -3.23 -1.09 3.99
C ALA A 14 -3.01 -2.54 3.52
N LYS A 15 -3.76 -3.50 4.06
CA LYS A 15 -3.67 -4.91 3.63
C LYS A 15 -4.07 -5.09 2.16
N MET A 16 -5.17 -4.49 1.73
CA MET A 16 -5.63 -4.56 0.33
C MET A 16 -4.59 -3.94 -0.63
N ILE A 17 -4.03 -2.78 -0.27
CA ILE A 17 -2.96 -2.15 -1.06
C ILE A 17 -1.74 -3.07 -1.15
N GLN A 18 -1.34 -3.71 -0.05
CA GLN A 18 -0.22 -4.66 -0.04
C GLN A 18 -0.47 -5.84 -0.97
N GLU A 19 -1.69 -6.38 -1.00
CA GLU A 19 -2.09 -7.46 -1.92
C GLU A 19 -2.00 -7.01 -3.38
N HIS A 20 -2.41 -5.78 -3.71
CA HIS A 20 -2.26 -5.21 -5.05
C HIS A 20 -0.82 -4.87 -5.43
N LEU A 21 0.06 -4.61 -4.46
CA LEU A 21 1.47 -4.32 -4.69
C LEU A 21 2.26 -5.56 -5.15
N GLN A 22 1.88 -6.75 -4.67
CA GLN A 22 2.55 -8.01 -4.99
C GLN A 22 2.63 -8.30 -6.50
N PRO A 23 1.54 -8.29 -7.29
CA PRO A 23 1.62 -8.55 -8.72
C PRO A 23 2.43 -7.49 -9.46
N VAL A 24 2.42 -6.22 -9.02
CA VAL A 24 3.24 -5.16 -9.61
C VAL A 24 4.73 -5.44 -9.40
N ARG A 25 5.12 -5.80 -8.17
CA ARG A 25 6.50 -6.20 -7.84
C ARG A 25 6.95 -7.45 -8.58
N GLN A 26 6.06 -8.42 -8.75
CA GLN A 26 6.34 -9.62 -9.53
C GLN A 26 6.56 -9.28 -11.00
N ARG A 27 5.70 -8.43 -11.59
CA ARG A 27 5.84 -7.99 -12.99
C ARG A 27 7.14 -7.24 -13.22
N LEU A 28 7.54 -6.34 -12.32
CA LEU A 28 8.82 -5.61 -12.39
C LEU A 28 10.06 -6.52 -12.40
N LYS A 29 9.98 -7.73 -11.83
CA LYS A 29 11.07 -8.72 -11.83
C LYS A 29 11.13 -9.55 -13.12
N GLN A 30 10.10 -9.49 -13.96
CA GLN A 30 10.06 -10.26 -15.20
C GLN A 30 10.97 -9.61 -16.25
N ARG A 31 11.60 -10.46 -17.08
CA ARG A 31 12.39 -10.00 -18.22
C ARG A 31 11.46 -9.62 -19.38
N GLY A 32 11.95 -8.74 -20.26
CA GLY A 32 11.25 -8.38 -21.50
C GLY A 32 10.27 -7.21 -21.37
N LEU A 33 10.29 -6.48 -20.25
CA LEU A 33 9.60 -5.19 -20.16
C LEU A 33 10.34 -4.16 -21.02
N SER A 34 9.59 -3.37 -21.76
CA SER A 34 10.11 -2.15 -22.36
C SER A 34 10.50 -1.12 -21.28
N VAL A 35 11.27 -0.11 -21.68
CA VAL A 35 11.65 1.00 -20.79
C VAL A 35 10.41 1.73 -20.27
N GLU A 36 9.41 1.94 -21.13
CA GLU A 36 8.16 2.61 -20.77
C GLU A 36 7.32 1.80 -19.78
N GLU A 37 7.12 0.50 -20.06
CA GLU A 37 6.40 -0.38 -19.13
C GLU A 37 7.09 -0.47 -17.77
N SER A 38 8.42 -0.54 -17.75
CA SER A 38 9.21 -0.56 -16.52
C SER A 38 9.02 0.73 -15.72
N ARG A 39 9.06 1.89 -16.37
CA ARG A 39 8.82 3.19 -15.71
C ARG A 39 7.41 3.29 -15.15
N ASN A 40 6.39 2.91 -15.92
CA ASN A 40 5.00 2.96 -15.49
C ASN A 40 4.73 2.03 -14.31
N LEU A 41 5.28 0.81 -14.33
CA LEU A 41 5.16 -0.13 -13.22
C LEU A 41 5.91 0.35 -11.97
N ALA A 42 7.10 0.93 -12.12
CA ALA A 42 7.86 1.48 -11.00
C ALA A 42 7.15 2.67 -10.35
N ALA A 43 6.57 3.57 -11.15
CA ALA A 43 5.75 4.67 -10.64
C ALA A 43 4.53 4.15 -9.87
N ARG A 44 3.84 3.13 -10.41
CA ARG A 44 2.70 2.49 -9.74
C ARG A 44 3.11 1.79 -8.44
N GLU A 45 4.24 1.09 -8.43
CA GLU A 45 4.77 0.45 -7.22
C GLU A 45 5.06 1.48 -6.12
N SER A 46 5.74 2.57 -6.48
CA SER A 46 6.06 3.67 -5.56
C SER A 46 4.79 4.29 -4.96
N MET A 47 3.79 4.60 -5.80
CA MET A 47 2.53 5.18 -5.35
C MET A 47 1.78 4.25 -4.38
N LEU A 48 1.59 2.99 -4.76
CA LEU A 48 0.91 2.01 -3.91
C LEU A 48 1.67 1.76 -2.61
N TYR A 49 3.00 1.69 -2.66
CA TYR A 49 3.81 1.47 -1.46
C TYR A 49 3.72 2.66 -0.50
N GLN A 50 3.72 3.90 -1.00
CA GLN A 50 3.51 5.10 -0.19
C GLN A 50 2.13 5.08 0.50
N MET A 51 1.06 4.79 -0.26
CA MET A 51 -0.29 4.70 0.30
C MET A 51 -0.41 3.61 1.37
N TYR A 52 0.23 2.46 1.16
CA TYR A 52 0.29 1.39 2.15
C TYR A 52 0.92 1.88 3.46
N LEU A 53 2.06 2.60 3.39
CA LEU A 53 2.75 3.11 4.57
C LEU A 53 1.89 4.14 5.33
N GLU A 54 1.22 5.04 4.61
CA GLU A 54 0.33 6.05 5.19
C GLU A 54 -0.87 5.40 5.89
N CYS A 55 -1.57 4.48 5.22
CA CYS A 55 -2.70 3.76 5.81
C CYS A 55 -2.26 2.95 7.04
N ARG A 56 -1.15 2.23 6.94
CA ARG A 56 -0.63 1.41 8.04
C ARG A 56 -0.24 2.27 9.24
N SER A 57 0.51 3.34 9.01
CA SER A 57 0.95 4.24 10.08
C SER A 57 -0.23 4.93 10.77
N THR A 58 -1.20 5.41 9.99
CA THR A 58 -2.43 6.04 10.50
C THR A 58 -3.26 5.05 11.31
N GLY A 59 -3.50 3.85 10.78
CA GLY A 59 -4.26 2.81 11.49
C GLY A 59 -3.62 2.40 12.81
N LEU A 60 -2.29 2.21 12.83
CA LEU A 60 -1.54 1.90 14.06
C LEU A 60 -1.55 3.06 15.05
N TYR A 61 -1.44 4.30 14.57
CA TYR A 61 -1.52 5.48 15.41
C TYR A 61 -2.88 5.55 16.12
N LEU A 62 -3.98 5.44 15.38
CA LEU A 62 -5.33 5.48 15.94
C LEU A 62 -5.57 4.36 16.96
N GLN A 63 -5.12 3.14 16.68
CA GLN A 63 -5.24 2.02 17.62
C GLN A 63 -4.41 2.19 18.90
N ARG A 64 -3.28 2.92 18.84
CA ARG A 64 -2.43 3.17 20.00
C ARG A 64 -2.91 4.35 20.84
N SER A 65 -3.40 5.40 20.18
CA SER A 65 -3.81 6.65 20.82
C SER A 65 -5.20 6.58 21.46
N PHE A 66 -6.07 5.67 21.00
CA PHE A 66 -7.47 5.59 21.45
C PHE A 66 -7.83 4.17 21.93
N ARG A 67 -6.89 3.55 22.64
CA ARG A 67 -7.00 2.18 23.15
C ARG A 67 -7.71 2.12 24.50
#